data_AF-A0AAD8T787-F1
#
_entry.id   AF-A0AAD8T787-F1
#
_cell.length_a   1.000
_cell.length_b   1.000
_cell.length_c   1.000
_cell.angle_alpha   90.00
_cell.angle_beta   90.00
_cell.angle_gamma   90.00
#
_symmetry.space_group_name_H-M   'P 1'
#
loop_
_entity.id
_entity.type
_entity.pdbx_description
1 polymer ?
#
loop_
_entity_poly.entity_id
_entity_poly.type
_entity_poly.pdbx_seq_one_letter_code
_entity_poly.pdbx_strand_id
1 'polypeptide(L)'
;MGKKLCRVVQAIEVLVTEMNAFGFKYQQQVPASKQWRQTDHNHFELLLWICVSDSFDVDSLAKSIAELLPKKSIAESASKKSPLDILQDALRGHMYLLVLDDVWSREPDKWEKLKSCLSQGAKGSVVLITTRDEGVAKIMGTVKTYNLAALGDDFIKEIIEKKAFGSQKEEERPSVLVNMVGQIVKRCRGSPLAAASLGSVLRTKTSKEEWKAVLSRSSICTEESGILPILKLSYNDLSSQMKQCFAFCAVFPKDYEIDVDKLIQLWMAHGFIENQKEVSPQTIGKRIFNELVSRSFFVDVKQVKVPIKKYYPQMGPSGSGCSDVGELHQLNLGGLLELLQLENVTEEAAKAANIEKKEELRELKLKWTVGCEDDARVLEGLKPHDGLQAVRIESYGGTTFPTWMCMLRNVVEIHLSGCMKLQWLFSCDTSFSFPNLKEFTL
;
A
#
# COMPACT_ATOMS: atom_id res chain seq x y z
N MET A 1 -35.37 14.59 -4.60
CA MET A 1 -34.77 15.80 -5.19
C MET A 1 -33.51 16.28 -4.46
N GLY A 2 -33.32 16.05 -3.15
CA GLY A 2 -32.06 16.37 -2.45
C GLY A 2 -30.81 15.53 -2.81
N LYS A 3 -30.92 14.21 -3.05
CA LYS A 3 -29.76 13.36 -3.45
C LYS A 3 -29.33 13.49 -4.93
N LYS A 4 -30.21 14.02 -5.79
CA LYS A 4 -29.82 14.46 -7.14
C LYS A 4 -28.93 15.72 -7.07
N LEU A 5 -29.05 16.52 -6.00
CA LEU A 5 -28.14 17.62 -5.64
C LEU A 5 -26.78 17.08 -5.09
N CYS A 6 -26.74 15.99 -4.29
CA CYS A 6 -25.47 15.36 -3.85
C CYS A 6 -24.60 14.81 -5.00
N ARG A 7 -25.22 14.26 -6.05
CA ARG A 7 -24.50 13.77 -7.25
C ARG A 7 -23.84 14.87 -8.08
N VAL A 8 -24.22 16.13 -7.85
CA VAL A 8 -23.59 17.30 -8.49
C VAL A 8 -22.55 17.92 -7.56
N VAL A 9 -22.75 17.85 -6.23
CA VAL A 9 -21.80 18.35 -5.22
C VAL A 9 -20.53 17.48 -5.09
N GLN A 10 -20.60 16.15 -5.17
CA GLN A 10 -19.40 15.30 -5.16
C GLN A 10 -18.55 15.43 -6.44
N ALA A 11 -19.19 15.69 -7.58
CA ALA A 11 -18.46 16.02 -8.80
C ALA A 11 -17.72 17.37 -8.69
N ILE A 12 -18.26 18.33 -7.93
CA ILE A 12 -17.64 19.63 -7.61
C ILE A 12 -16.54 19.49 -6.55
N GLU A 13 -16.67 18.58 -5.57
CA GLU A 13 -15.64 18.32 -4.55
C GLU A 13 -14.45 17.50 -5.06
N VAL A 14 -14.65 16.56 -5.98
CA VAL A 14 -13.54 15.85 -6.66
C VAL A 14 -12.71 16.84 -7.50
N LEU A 15 -13.35 17.80 -8.16
CA LEU A 15 -12.68 18.90 -8.86
C LEU A 15 -11.93 19.85 -7.91
N VAL A 16 -12.49 20.19 -6.74
CA VAL A 16 -11.83 21.03 -5.70
C VAL A 16 -10.67 20.30 -5.01
N THR A 17 -10.74 18.97 -4.89
CA THR A 17 -9.67 18.13 -4.31
C THR A 17 -8.52 17.95 -5.31
N GLU A 18 -8.82 17.89 -6.61
CA GLU A 18 -7.84 17.97 -7.68
C GLU A 18 -7.13 19.34 -7.68
N MET A 19 -7.82 20.45 -7.41
CA MET A 19 -7.22 21.80 -7.31
C MET A 19 -6.29 22.01 -6.11
N ASN A 20 -6.51 21.31 -4.98
CA ASN A 20 -5.64 21.39 -3.79
C ASN A 20 -4.43 20.43 -3.85
N ALA A 21 -4.47 19.39 -4.69
CA ALA A 21 -3.36 18.47 -4.93
C ALA A 21 -2.24 19.06 -5.82
N PHE A 22 -2.42 20.29 -6.33
CA PHE A 22 -1.47 21.07 -7.14
C PHE A 22 -0.57 22.05 -6.36
N GLY A 23 -0.58 22.02 -5.02
CA GLY A 23 0.48 22.64 -4.23
C GLY A 23 0.38 24.16 -4.02
N PHE A 24 -0.81 24.71 -3.88
CA PHE A 24 -0.94 25.98 -3.16
C PHE A 24 -0.52 25.77 -1.69
N LYS A 25 0.53 26.48 -1.26
CA LYS A 25 1.16 26.31 0.06
C LYS A 25 0.22 26.76 1.19
N TYR A 26 -0.08 25.86 2.13
CA TYR A 26 -0.39 26.23 3.50
C TYR A 26 0.73 25.73 4.42
N GLN A 27 1.27 26.61 5.25
CA GLN A 27 2.32 26.31 6.23
C GLN A 27 1.80 25.38 7.34
N GLN A 28 2.73 24.59 7.84
CA GLN A 28 2.63 23.54 8.85
C GLN A 28 1.81 23.94 10.09
N GLN A 29 0.68 23.26 10.32
CA GLN A 29 0.17 22.92 11.66
C GLN A 29 -0.44 21.51 11.63
N VAL A 30 -0.10 20.74 12.67
CA VAL A 30 -0.56 19.42 13.13
C VAL A 30 -1.59 18.69 12.24
N PRO A 31 -1.35 17.43 11.81
CA PRO A 31 -2.35 16.69 11.07
C PRO A 31 -3.51 16.34 11.99
N ALA A 32 -4.61 17.10 11.87
CA ALA A 32 -5.93 16.63 12.26
C ALA A 32 -6.28 15.40 11.41
N SER A 33 -6.92 14.44 12.07
CA SER A 33 -7.29 13.12 11.58
C SER A 33 -7.88 13.08 10.16
N LYS A 34 -7.46 12.06 9.39
CA LYS A 34 -8.10 11.48 8.18
C LYS A 34 -9.57 11.95 7.94
N GLN A 35 -9.76 12.98 7.13
CA GLN A 35 -11.10 13.55 6.86
C GLN A 35 -11.55 13.52 5.39
N TRP A 36 -10.86 12.79 4.50
CA TRP A 36 -11.34 12.59 3.11
C TRP A 36 -12.07 11.25 2.90
N ARG A 37 -12.22 10.44 3.96
CA ARG A 37 -13.21 9.35 4.04
C ARG A 37 -14.57 9.81 4.56
N GLN A 38 -14.83 11.11 4.59
CA GLN A 38 -16.13 11.68 4.93
C GLN A 38 -16.81 12.19 3.66
N THR A 39 -17.30 11.28 2.82
CA THR A 39 -18.65 11.51 2.32
C THR A 39 -19.52 11.45 3.57
N ASP A 40 -20.33 12.48 3.85
CA ASP A 40 -21.23 12.54 5.00
C ASP A 40 -21.55 11.14 5.53
N HIS A 41 -20.99 10.77 6.69
CA HIS A 41 -21.07 9.43 7.28
C HIS A 41 -22.51 8.98 7.65
N ASN A 42 -23.53 9.64 7.09
CA ASN A 42 -24.94 9.47 7.41
C ASN A 42 -25.75 8.82 6.28
N HIS A 43 -25.12 8.28 5.22
CA HIS A 43 -25.87 7.77 4.06
C HIS A 43 -25.58 6.35 3.58
N PHE A 44 -24.49 5.69 3.94
CA PHE A 44 -24.25 4.28 3.63
C PHE A 44 -23.54 3.62 4.82
N GLU A 45 -24.09 2.52 5.31
CA GLU A 45 -23.55 1.73 6.41
C GLU A 45 -22.37 0.86 5.95
N LEU A 46 -22.39 0.41 4.70
CA LEU A 46 -21.37 -0.45 4.11
C LEU A 46 -20.81 0.18 2.82
N LEU A 47 -19.49 0.21 2.71
CA LEU A 47 -18.76 0.65 1.52
C LEU A 47 -17.88 -0.51 1.05
N LEU A 48 -18.19 -1.06 -0.11
CA LEU A 48 -17.60 -2.29 -0.63
C LEU A 48 -16.98 -2.02 -2.02
N TRP A 49 -15.80 -2.56 -2.27
CA TRP A 49 -15.10 -2.45 -3.56
C TRP A 49 -14.51 -3.78 -3.95
N ILE A 50 -14.83 -4.25 -5.16
CA ILE A 50 -14.28 -5.49 -5.72
C ILE A 50 -13.89 -5.26 -7.17
N CYS A 51 -12.68 -5.69 -7.52
CA CYS A 51 -12.30 -5.90 -8.92
C CYS A 51 -12.85 -7.24 -9.40
N VAL A 52 -13.61 -7.23 -10.48
CA VAL A 52 -14.26 -8.42 -11.04
C VAL A 52 -13.30 -9.06 -12.04
N SER A 53 -12.89 -10.29 -11.77
CA SER A 53 -12.02 -11.03 -12.69
C SER A 53 -12.69 -11.29 -14.05
N ASP A 54 -11.90 -11.66 -15.06
CA ASP A 54 -12.40 -11.94 -16.42
C ASP A 54 -13.53 -12.98 -16.46
N SER A 55 -13.48 -13.95 -15.54
CA SER A 55 -14.58 -14.89 -15.32
C SER A 55 -15.58 -14.33 -14.32
N PHE A 56 -16.73 -13.84 -14.80
CA PHE A 56 -17.84 -13.45 -13.94
C PHE A 56 -18.50 -14.71 -13.35
N ASP A 57 -17.86 -15.28 -12.32
CA ASP A 57 -18.39 -16.38 -11.54
C ASP A 57 -19.18 -15.82 -10.35
N VAL A 58 -20.49 -16.07 -10.38
CA VAL A 58 -21.43 -15.46 -9.43
C VAL A 58 -21.15 -15.89 -8.00
N ASP A 59 -20.80 -17.17 -7.79
CA ASP A 59 -20.54 -17.71 -6.45
C ASP A 59 -19.22 -17.16 -5.88
N SER A 60 -18.17 -17.11 -6.69
CA SER A 60 -16.88 -16.55 -6.28
C SER A 60 -17.01 -15.06 -5.96
N LEU A 61 -17.72 -14.30 -6.81
CA LEU A 61 -17.98 -12.89 -6.56
C LEU A 61 -18.81 -12.68 -5.29
N ALA A 62 -19.84 -13.50 -5.06
CA ALA A 62 -20.63 -13.42 -3.84
C ALA A 62 -19.81 -13.72 -2.59
N LYS A 63 -18.90 -14.71 -2.62
CA LYS A 63 -17.95 -14.97 -1.53
C LYS A 63 -17.06 -13.76 -1.28
N SER A 64 -16.45 -13.20 -2.33
CA SER A 64 -15.56 -12.05 -2.20
C SER A 64 -16.29 -10.83 -1.62
N ILE A 65 -17.56 -10.58 -1.98
CA ILE A 65 -18.36 -9.52 -1.35
C ILE A 65 -18.62 -9.83 0.12
N ALA A 66 -19.01 -11.08 0.43
CA ALA A 66 -19.30 -11.47 1.80
C ALA A 66 -18.07 -11.37 2.73
N GLU A 67 -16.87 -11.67 2.23
CA GLU A 67 -15.61 -11.57 2.99
C GLU A 67 -15.24 -10.14 3.38
N LEU A 68 -15.70 -9.14 2.63
CA LEU A 68 -15.48 -7.71 2.94
C LEU A 68 -16.43 -7.18 4.03
N LEU A 69 -17.45 -7.95 4.43
CA LEU A 69 -18.44 -7.53 5.40
C LEU A 69 -17.95 -7.73 6.85
N PRO A 70 -18.40 -6.91 7.82
CA PRO A 70 -18.00 -7.05 9.21
C PRO A 70 -18.42 -8.42 9.78
N LYS A 71 -17.49 -9.16 10.42
CA LYS A 71 -17.72 -10.53 10.95
C LYS A 71 -18.96 -10.71 11.84
N LYS A 72 -19.48 -9.63 12.44
CA LYS A 72 -20.71 -9.64 13.26
C LYS A 72 -21.99 -9.89 12.45
N SER A 73 -21.98 -9.67 11.13
CA SER A 73 -23.14 -9.90 10.26
C SER A 73 -23.30 -11.36 9.83
N ILE A 74 -22.27 -12.20 10.01
CA ILE A 74 -22.28 -13.62 9.67
C ILE A 74 -22.49 -14.42 10.96
N ALA A 75 -23.71 -14.38 11.50
CA ALA A 75 -24.06 -15.21 12.66
C ALA A 75 -23.97 -16.71 12.31
N GLU A 76 -23.46 -17.48 13.28
CA GLU A 76 -23.21 -18.93 13.25
C GLU A 76 -24.37 -19.75 12.63
N SER A 77 -24.29 -20.01 11.32
CA SER A 77 -25.10 -21.02 10.61
C SER A 77 -24.47 -21.46 9.29
N ALA A 78 -23.13 -21.47 9.23
CA ALA A 78 -22.35 -21.56 7.99
C ALA A 78 -22.23 -22.96 7.36
N SER A 79 -22.88 -24.00 7.89
CA SER A 79 -22.59 -25.37 7.44
C SER A 79 -23.29 -25.80 6.13
N LYS A 80 -24.29 -25.05 5.60
CA LYS A 80 -25.06 -25.49 4.40
C LYS A 80 -25.56 -24.39 3.46
N LYS A 81 -25.18 -23.12 3.63
CA LYS A 81 -25.69 -22.02 2.81
C LYS A 81 -24.84 -21.79 1.55
N SER A 82 -25.47 -21.46 0.43
CA SER A 82 -24.73 -21.05 -0.77
C SER A 82 -24.07 -19.67 -0.54
N PRO A 83 -23.02 -19.32 -1.29
CA PRO A 83 -22.42 -17.99 -1.22
C PRO A 83 -23.41 -16.84 -1.43
N LEU A 84 -24.38 -17.05 -2.30
CA LEU A 84 -25.43 -16.08 -2.58
C LEU A 84 -26.37 -15.89 -1.39
N ASP A 85 -26.72 -16.96 -0.68
CA ASP A 85 -27.52 -16.88 0.54
C ASP A 85 -26.79 -16.12 1.65
N ILE A 86 -25.48 -16.38 1.80
CA ILE A 86 -24.63 -15.69 2.78
C ILE A 86 -24.58 -14.20 2.46
N LEU A 87 -24.33 -13.85 1.20
CA LEU A 87 -24.29 -12.47 0.76
C LEU A 87 -25.65 -11.79 0.98
N GLN A 88 -26.74 -12.46 0.60
CA GLN A 88 -28.10 -11.96 0.75
C GLN A 88 -28.42 -11.64 2.21
N ASP A 89 -28.12 -12.57 3.12
CA ASP A 89 -28.37 -12.36 4.55
C ASP A 89 -27.51 -11.23 5.11
N ALA A 90 -26.26 -11.12 4.68
CA ALA A 90 -25.33 -10.11 5.16
C ALA A 90 -25.63 -8.68 4.63
N LEU A 91 -26.29 -8.55 3.49
CA LEU A 91 -26.75 -7.27 2.95
C LEU A 91 -28.16 -6.88 3.44
N ARG A 92 -28.93 -7.84 3.96
CA ARG A 92 -30.33 -7.62 4.32
C ARG A 92 -30.48 -6.51 5.36
N GLY A 93 -31.26 -5.49 5.01
CA GLY A 93 -31.52 -4.37 5.92
C GLY A 93 -30.38 -3.35 6.04
N HIS A 94 -29.23 -3.58 5.39
CA HIS A 94 -28.12 -2.64 5.36
C HIS A 94 -28.15 -1.76 4.11
N MET A 95 -27.90 -0.47 4.30
CA MET A 95 -27.75 0.48 3.19
C MET A 95 -26.28 0.50 2.75
N TYR A 96 -25.99 0.17 1.50
CA TYR A 96 -24.61 -0.03 1.04
C TYR A 96 -24.30 0.68 -0.28
N LEU A 97 -23.02 1.01 -0.48
CA LEU A 97 -22.44 1.33 -1.78
C LEU A 97 -21.48 0.20 -2.17
N LEU A 98 -21.77 -0.50 -3.26
CA LEU A 98 -20.92 -1.56 -3.81
C LEU A 98 -20.34 -1.12 -5.15
N VAL A 99 -19.01 -1.14 -5.28
CA VAL A 99 -18.30 -0.92 -6.53
C VAL A 99 -17.87 -2.26 -7.11
N LEU A 100 -18.35 -2.58 -8.31
CA LEU A 100 -17.90 -3.69 -9.15
C LEU A 100 -17.01 -3.12 -10.26
N ASP A 101 -15.71 -3.23 -10.07
CA ASP A 101 -14.69 -2.64 -10.93
C ASP A 101 -14.26 -3.61 -12.04
N ASP A 102 -14.00 -3.09 -13.24
CA ASP A 102 -13.53 -3.81 -14.46
C ASP A 102 -14.40 -5.01 -14.91
N VAL A 103 -15.73 -4.82 -15.04
CA VAL A 103 -16.64 -5.92 -15.44
C VAL A 103 -16.62 -6.18 -16.95
N TRP A 104 -16.48 -7.46 -17.36
CA TRP A 104 -16.42 -7.89 -18.77
C TRP A 104 -17.57 -8.80 -19.23
N SER A 105 -18.36 -9.39 -18.33
CA SER A 105 -19.36 -10.38 -18.73
C SER A 105 -20.58 -9.78 -19.41
N ARG A 106 -20.93 -10.36 -20.56
CA ARG A 106 -22.13 -10.05 -21.34
C ARG A 106 -23.26 -11.07 -21.13
N GLU A 107 -23.22 -11.85 -20.05
CA GLU A 107 -24.22 -12.89 -19.74
C GLU A 107 -25.31 -12.35 -18.80
N PRO A 108 -26.53 -12.03 -19.28
CA PRO A 108 -27.55 -11.39 -18.46
C PRO A 108 -28.02 -12.27 -17.30
N ASP A 109 -28.10 -13.59 -17.50
CA ASP A 109 -28.57 -14.54 -16.49
C ASP A 109 -27.67 -14.55 -15.25
N LYS A 110 -26.36 -14.39 -15.43
CA LYS A 110 -25.41 -14.32 -14.31
C LYS A 110 -25.57 -13.03 -13.53
N TRP A 111 -25.78 -11.91 -14.23
CA TRP A 111 -26.07 -10.63 -13.61
C TRP A 111 -27.38 -10.67 -12.84
N GLU A 112 -28.46 -11.19 -13.41
CA GLU A 112 -29.76 -11.28 -12.75
C GLU A 112 -29.71 -12.14 -11.49
N LYS A 113 -28.94 -13.24 -11.49
CA LYS A 113 -28.68 -14.03 -10.27
C LYS A 113 -28.05 -13.18 -9.17
N LEU A 114 -26.94 -12.49 -9.45
CA LEU A 114 -26.28 -11.65 -8.45
C LEU A 114 -27.16 -10.48 -8.00
N LYS A 115 -27.80 -9.80 -8.95
CA LYS A 115 -28.72 -8.67 -8.72
C LYS A 115 -29.89 -9.05 -7.82
N SER A 116 -30.41 -10.28 -7.93
CA SER A 116 -31.48 -10.77 -7.05
C SER A 116 -31.08 -10.74 -5.57
N CYS A 117 -29.82 -11.07 -5.25
CA CYS A 117 -29.28 -11.00 -3.89
C CYS A 117 -29.01 -9.55 -3.48
N LEU A 118 -28.41 -8.75 -4.37
CA LEU A 118 -28.12 -7.33 -4.10
C LEU A 118 -29.40 -6.53 -3.81
N SER A 119 -30.51 -6.88 -4.45
CA SER A 119 -31.81 -6.20 -4.27
C SER A 119 -32.40 -6.31 -2.86
N GLN A 120 -31.81 -7.13 -1.98
CA GLN A 120 -32.26 -7.32 -0.60
C GLN A 120 -31.70 -6.28 0.37
N GLY A 121 -30.84 -5.38 -0.11
CA GLY A 121 -30.35 -4.22 0.65
C GLY A 121 -31.45 -3.24 1.03
N ALA A 122 -31.17 -2.37 2.01
CA ALA A 122 -32.07 -1.31 2.39
C ALA A 122 -32.29 -0.29 1.25
N LYS A 123 -33.45 0.37 1.26
CA LYS A 123 -33.77 1.41 0.27
C LYS A 123 -32.72 2.53 0.32
N GLY A 124 -32.08 2.76 -0.81
CA GLY A 124 -31.00 3.73 -0.93
C GLY A 124 -29.65 3.11 -1.25
N SER A 125 -29.51 1.78 -1.16
CA SER A 125 -28.32 1.06 -1.62
C SER A 125 -28.03 1.31 -3.10
N VAL A 126 -26.75 1.40 -3.45
CA VAL A 126 -26.27 1.72 -4.79
C VAL A 126 -25.19 0.72 -5.20
N VAL A 127 -25.28 0.23 -6.42
CA VAL A 127 -24.22 -0.52 -7.08
C VAL A 127 -23.64 0.35 -8.19
N LEU A 128 -22.33 0.60 -8.13
CA LEU A 128 -21.56 1.27 -9.17
C LEU A 128 -20.78 0.22 -9.94
N ILE A 129 -20.88 0.24 -11.26
CA ILE A 129 -20.18 -0.69 -12.14
C ILE A 129 -19.26 0.11 -13.05
N THR A 130 -18.01 -0.29 -13.16
CA THR A 130 -17.09 0.23 -14.17
C THR A 130 -16.84 -0.86 -15.23
N THR A 131 -16.76 -0.45 -16.49
CA THR A 131 -16.48 -1.36 -17.61
C THR A 131 -15.94 -0.56 -18.79
N ARG A 132 -15.16 -1.22 -19.64
CA ARG A 132 -14.71 -0.68 -20.94
C ARG A 132 -15.67 -1.04 -22.07
N ASP A 133 -16.70 -1.84 -21.79
CA ASP A 133 -17.59 -2.42 -22.77
C ASP A 133 -19.00 -1.82 -22.66
N GLU A 134 -19.42 -1.09 -23.69
CA GLU A 134 -20.75 -0.47 -23.73
C GLU A 134 -21.90 -1.50 -23.70
N GLY A 135 -21.67 -2.70 -24.24
CA GLY A 135 -22.63 -3.80 -24.19
C GLY A 135 -22.85 -4.29 -22.76
N VAL A 136 -21.80 -4.43 -21.97
CA VAL A 136 -21.89 -4.76 -20.53
C VAL A 136 -22.64 -3.66 -19.78
N ALA A 137 -22.33 -2.39 -20.06
CA ALA A 137 -23.01 -1.25 -19.45
C ALA A 137 -24.52 -1.22 -19.75
N LYS A 138 -24.93 -1.63 -20.98
CA LYS A 138 -26.34 -1.75 -21.38
C LYS A 138 -27.04 -2.91 -20.67
N ILE A 139 -26.37 -4.05 -20.49
CA ILE A 139 -26.93 -5.22 -19.83
C ILE A 139 -27.14 -4.96 -18.34
N MET A 140 -26.15 -4.34 -17.67
CA MET A 140 -26.16 -4.17 -16.22
C MET A 140 -26.77 -2.84 -15.74
N GLY A 141 -26.84 -1.85 -16.63
CA GLY A 141 -27.30 -0.50 -16.32
C GLY A 141 -28.79 -0.43 -15.97
N THR A 142 -29.10 0.07 -14.78
CA THR A 142 -30.47 0.40 -14.35
C THR A 142 -30.79 1.90 -14.49
N VAL A 143 -29.76 2.71 -14.77
CA VAL A 143 -29.82 4.15 -14.98
C VAL A 143 -28.99 4.53 -16.20
N LYS A 144 -29.14 5.78 -16.68
CA LYS A 144 -28.32 6.29 -17.77
C LYS A 144 -26.84 6.09 -17.47
N THR A 145 -26.15 5.42 -18.37
CA THR A 145 -24.71 5.18 -18.29
C THR A 145 -23.96 6.50 -18.36
N TYR A 146 -22.89 6.60 -17.56
CA TYR A 146 -21.99 7.75 -17.60
C TYR A 146 -20.74 7.36 -18.36
N ASN A 147 -20.59 7.92 -19.56
CA ASN A 147 -19.42 7.68 -20.40
C ASN A 147 -18.29 8.61 -19.94
N LEU A 148 -17.19 8.02 -19.46
CA LEU A 148 -16.01 8.78 -19.09
C LEU A 148 -15.36 9.37 -20.35
N ALA A 149 -15.26 10.70 -20.40
CA ALA A 149 -14.60 11.41 -21.48
C ALA A 149 -13.08 11.38 -21.31
N ALA A 150 -12.36 11.55 -22.42
CA ALA A 150 -10.92 11.74 -22.42
C ALA A 150 -10.55 13.03 -21.64
N LEU A 151 -9.42 13.02 -20.94
CA LEU A 151 -8.95 14.21 -20.24
C LEU A 151 -8.59 15.32 -21.23
N GLY A 152 -8.87 16.56 -20.83
CA GLY A 152 -8.45 17.73 -21.58
C GLY A 152 -6.92 17.84 -21.69
N ASP A 153 -6.47 18.47 -22.76
CA ASP A 153 -5.04 18.62 -23.08
C ASP A 153 -4.25 19.32 -21.97
N ASP A 154 -4.87 20.25 -21.24
CA ASP A 154 -4.23 20.98 -20.14
C ASP A 154 -3.86 20.02 -18.98
N PHE A 155 -4.75 19.11 -18.61
CA PHE A 155 -4.47 18.09 -17.59
C PHE A 155 -3.44 17.08 -18.06
N ILE A 156 -3.46 16.70 -19.34
CA ILE A 156 -2.45 15.81 -19.92
C ILE A 156 -1.07 16.47 -19.91
N LYS A 157 -1.01 17.76 -20.27
CA LYS A 157 0.23 18.55 -20.23
C LYS A 157 0.79 18.54 -18.82
N GLU A 158 -0.04 18.80 -17.83
CA GLU A 158 0.34 18.81 -16.43
C GLU A 158 0.88 17.46 -15.93
N ILE A 159 0.24 16.35 -16.29
CA ILE A 159 0.74 15.00 -15.97
C ILE A 159 2.12 14.77 -16.59
N ILE A 160 2.30 15.13 -17.87
CA ILE A 160 3.59 14.96 -18.57
C ILE A 160 4.67 15.80 -17.91
N GLU A 161 4.41 17.08 -17.64
CA GLU A 161 5.38 17.98 -17.01
C GLU A 161 5.78 17.49 -15.63
N LYS A 162 4.82 17.10 -14.80
CA LYS A 162 5.07 16.57 -13.46
C LYS A 162 5.93 15.31 -13.51
N LYS A 163 5.71 14.43 -14.49
CA LYS A 163 6.46 13.18 -14.63
C LYS A 163 7.84 13.37 -15.27
N ALA A 164 7.96 14.29 -16.24
CA ALA A 164 9.21 14.56 -16.94
C ALA A 164 10.17 15.42 -16.10
N PHE A 165 9.67 16.45 -15.41
CA PHE A 165 10.52 17.38 -14.64
C PHE A 165 10.57 17.03 -13.14
N GLY A 166 9.74 16.09 -12.67
CA GLY A 166 9.72 15.67 -11.27
C GLY A 166 9.42 16.84 -10.33
N SER A 167 10.31 17.07 -9.36
CA SER A 167 10.17 18.13 -8.36
C SER A 167 10.84 19.46 -8.75
N GLN A 168 11.32 19.59 -9.99
CA GLN A 168 11.94 20.84 -10.46
C GLN A 168 10.92 21.98 -10.44
N LYS A 169 11.35 23.14 -9.92
CA LYS A 169 10.58 24.37 -9.98
C LYS A 169 10.43 24.82 -11.43
N GLU A 170 9.36 25.53 -11.72
CA GLU A 170 9.02 25.93 -13.09
C GLU A 170 10.09 26.82 -13.72
N GLU A 171 10.71 27.70 -12.92
CA GLU A 171 11.77 28.61 -13.34
C GLU A 171 13.09 27.89 -13.68
N GLU A 172 13.29 26.68 -13.15
CA GLU A 172 14.48 25.85 -13.39
C GLU A 172 14.32 24.98 -14.65
N ARG A 173 13.11 24.91 -15.23
CA ARG A 173 12.83 24.03 -16.37
C ARG A 173 13.40 24.63 -17.67
N PRO A 174 14.14 23.86 -18.48
CA PRO A 174 14.60 24.33 -19.77
C PRO A 174 13.42 24.69 -20.70
N SER A 175 13.27 25.97 -21.04
CA SER A 175 12.18 26.48 -21.88
C SER A 175 12.05 25.73 -23.22
N VAL A 176 13.19 25.31 -23.78
CA VAL A 176 13.26 24.51 -25.01
C VAL A 176 12.51 23.17 -24.86
N LEU A 177 12.62 22.50 -23.72
CA LEU A 177 11.95 21.21 -23.46
C LEU A 177 10.48 21.42 -23.11
N VAL A 178 10.16 22.45 -22.30
CA VAL A 178 8.77 22.81 -21.97
C VAL A 178 7.96 23.09 -23.24
N ASN A 179 8.54 23.80 -24.21
CA ASN A 179 7.87 24.08 -25.50
C ASN A 179 7.59 22.82 -26.33
N MET A 180 8.25 21.69 -26.07
CA MET A 180 8.00 20.42 -26.76
C MET A 180 6.83 19.64 -26.16
N VAL A 181 6.44 19.92 -24.91
CA VAL A 181 5.38 19.17 -24.21
C VAL A 181 4.06 19.20 -24.97
N GLY A 182 3.71 20.35 -25.58
CA GLY A 182 2.47 20.47 -26.37
C GLY A 182 2.35 19.45 -27.51
N GLN A 183 3.47 19.08 -28.15
CA GLN A 183 3.48 18.05 -29.20
C GLN A 183 3.32 16.64 -28.63
N ILE A 184 3.77 16.42 -27.40
CA ILE A 184 3.67 15.14 -26.69
C ILE A 184 2.22 14.93 -26.22
N VAL A 185 1.56 15.97 -25.70
CA VAL A 185 0.16 15.95 -25.25
C VAL A 185 -0.77 15.35 -26.30
N LYS A 186 -0.61 15.79 -27.56
CA LYS A 186 -1.44 15.32 -28.69
C LYS A 186 -1.31 13.82 -28.97
N ARG A 187 -0.23 13.18 -28.51
CA ARG A 187 0.00 11.74 -28.70
C ARG A 187 -0.77 10.88 -27.71
N CYS A 188 -1.09 11.43 -26.53
CA CYS A 188 -1.74 10.70 -25.43
C CYS A 188 -3.26 10.58 -25.60
N ARG A 189 -3.90 11.38 -26.47
CA ARG A 189 -5.36 11.42 -26.69
C ARG A 189 -6.18 11.41 -25.39
N GLY A 190 -5.78 12.24 -24.42
CA GLY A 190 -6.49 12.35 -23.15
C GLY A 190 -6.36 11.14 -22.22
N SER A 191 -5.42 10.21 -22.48
CA SER A 191 -5.12 9.11 -21.56
C SER A 191 -4.09 9.52 -20.50
N PRO A 192 -4.48 9.58 -19.21
CA PRO A 192 -3.55 9.90 -18.12
C PRO A 192 -2.44 8.85 -17.96
N LEU A 193 -2.70 7.56 -18.23
CA LEU A 193 -1.68 6.52 -18.18
C LEU A 193 -0.64 6.70 -19.30
N ALA A 194 -1.07 6.99 -20.53
CA ALA A 194 -0.14 7.28 -21.62
C ALA A 194 0.71 8.52 -21.34
N ALA A 195 0.09 9.57 -20.79
CA ALA A 195 0.76 10.79 -20.37
C ALA A 195 1.83 10.52 -19.30
N ALA A 196 1.47 9.72 -18.28
CA ALA A 196 2.38 9.34 -17.21
C ALA A 196 3.57 8.53 -17.72
N SER A 197 3.33 7.53 -18.58
CA SER A 197 4.38 6.70 -19.15
C SER A 197 5.34 7.51 -20.03
N LEU A 198 4.82 8.36 -20.94
CA LEU A 198 5.67 9.22 -21.76
C LEU A 198 6.46 10.23 -20.92
N GLY A 199 5.81 10.88 -19.97
CA GLY A 199 6.47 11.82 -19.06
C GLY A 199 7.62 11.15 -18.30
N SER A 200 7.42 9.93 -17.79
CA SER A 200 8.47 9.20 -17.09
C SER A 200 9.65 8.80 -17.99
N VAL A 201 9.41 8.46 -19.26
CA VAL A 201 10.51 8.20 -20.22
C VAL A 201 11.34 9.45 -20.45
N LEU A 202 10.68 10.60 -20.60
CA LEU A 202 11.33 11.89 -20.86
C LEU A 202 12.17 12.37 -19.68
N ARG A 203 11.86 11.93 -18.46
CA ARG A 203 12.58 12.29 -17.23
C ARG A 203 14.09 12.05 -17.29
N THR A 204 14.51 11.03 -18.03
CA THR A 204 15.94 10.68 -18.15
C THR A 204 16.64 11.40 -19.30
N LYS A 205 15.92 12.21 -20.10
CA LYS A 205 16.43 12.85 -21.30
C LYS A 205 16.70 14.33 -21.02
N THR A 206 17.92 14.77 -21.28
CA THR A 206 18.40 16.10 -20.88
C THR A 206 18.49 17.07 -22.06
N SER A 207 18.46 16.56 -23.29
CA SER A 207 18.60 17.36 -24.51
C SER A 207 17.33 17.38 -25.38
N LYS A 208 17.22 18.42 -26.21
CA LYS A 208 16.16 18.57 -27.20
C LYS A 208 16.16 17.42 -28.21
N GLU A 209 17.34 16.95 -28.59
CA GLU A 209 17.57 15.89 -29.57
C GLU A 209 17.06 14.55 -29.05
N GLU A 210 17.32 14.23 -27.77
CA GLU A 210 16.78 13.04 -27.12
C GLU A 210 15.25 13.07 -27.01
N TRP A 211 14.67 14.23 -26.67
CA TRP A 211 13.21 14.41 -26.65
C TRP A 211 12.60 14.22 -28.04
N LYS A 212 13.25 14.77 -29.08
CA LYS A 212 12.84 14.54 -30.48
C LYS A 212 12.95 13.08 -30.87
N ALA A 213 13.96 12.36 -30.42
CA ALA A 213 14.12 10.93 -30.68
C ALA A 213 13.05 10.07 -29.96
N VAL A 214 12.56 10.49 -28.79
CA VAL A 214 11.40 9.85 -28.14
C VAL A 214 10.11 10.14 -28.91
N LEU A 215 9.94 11.37 -29.38
CA LEU A 215 8.82 11.77 -30.24
C LEU A 215 8.83 11.01 -31.57
N SER A 216 9.96 10.85 -32.25
CA SER A 216 9.98 10.13 -33.53
C SER A 216 9.62 8.64 -33.38
N ARG A 217 9.95 8.03 -32.24
CA ARG A 217 9.65 6.62 -31.94
C ARG A 217 8.26 6.38 -31.35
N SER A 218 7.62 7.39 -30.75
CA SER A 218 6.23 7.24 -30.31
C SER A 218 5.32 7.28 -31.53
N SER A 219 4.23 6.52 -31.51
CA SER A 219 3.11 6.76 -32.42
C SER A 219 2.01 7.51 -31.68
N ILE A 220 1.15 8.18 -32.43
CA ILE A 220 -0.07 8.78 -31.90
C ILE A 220 -0.99 7.62 -31.50
N CYS A 221 -1.56 7.64 -30.30
CA CYS A 221 -2.60 6.70 -29.92
C CYS A 221 -3.76 6.80 -30.91
N THR A 222 -4.22 5.68 -31.47
CA THR A 222 -5.44 5.63 -32.30
C THR A 222 -6.50 4.81 -31.61
N GLU A 223 -7.73 4.80 -32.15
CA GLU A 223 -8.78 3.90 -31.64
C GLU A 223 -8.36 2.43 -31.76
N GLU A 224 -7.66 2.06 -32.84
CA GLU A 224 -7.18 0.70 -33.09
C GLU A 224 -5.96 0.31 -32.26
N SER A 225 -4.98 1.22 -32.11
CA SER A 225 -3.73 0.93 -31.40
C SER A 225 -3.79 1.20 -29.90
N GLY A 226 -4.77 2.00 -29.47
CA GLY A 226 -4.91 2.46 -28.10
C GLY A 226 -3.62 3.08 -27.57
N ILE A 227 -3.32 2.82 -26.31
CA ILE A 227 -2.11 3.31 -25.63
C ILE A 227 -0.89 2.39 -25.75
N LEU A 228 -1.07 1.19 -26.32
CA LEU A 228 -0.03 0.16 -26.36
C LEU A 228 1.29 0.62 -27.00
N PRO A 229 1.32 1.42 -28.07
CA PRO A 229 2.58 1.89 -28.63
C PRO A 229 3.40 2.76 -27.67
N ILE A 230 2.72 3.58 -26.86
CA ILE A 230 3.36 4.40 -25.83
C ILE A 230 3.90 3.52 -24.70
N LEU A 231 3.10 2.55 -24.24
CA LEU A 231 3.54 1.60 -23.22
C LEU A 231 4.74 0.76 -23.70
N LYS A 232 4.72 0.32 -24.96
CA LYS A 232 5.83 -0.39 -25.60
C LYS A 232 7.08 0.49 -25.69
N LEU A 233 6.94 1.77 -26.00
CA LEU A 233 8.07 2.70 -25.99
C LEU A 233 8.67 2.81 -24.59
N SER A 234 7.82 2.95 -23.57
CA SER A 234 8.26 2.97 -22.16
C SER A 234 9.02 1.70 -21.80
N TYR A 235 8.50 0.53 -22.19
CA TYR A 235 9.14 -0.75 -21.94
C TYR A 235 10.49 -0.85 -22.66
N ASN A 236 10.58 -0.38 -23.91
CA ASN A 236 11.81 -0.41 -24.68
C ASN A 236 12.92 0.47 -24.08
N ASP A 237 12.57 1.55 -23.37
CA ASP A 237 13.51 2.44 -22.68
C ASP A 237 14.05 1.85 -21.35
N LEU A 238 13.46 0.77 -20.83
CA LEU A 238 13.98 0.07 -19.65
C LEU A 238 15.32 -0.64 -19.93
N SER A 239 16.15 -0.77 -18.89
CA SER A 239 17.34 -1.62 -18.93
C SER A 239 16.97 -3.09 -19.14
N SER A 240 17.90 -3.90 -19.63
CA SER A 240 17.69 -5.34 -19.84
C SER A 240 17.24 -6.05 -18.55
N GLN A 241 17.85 -5.68 -17.42
CA GLN A 241 17.50 -6.22 -16.10
C GLN A 241 16.07 -5.85 -15.68
N MET A 242 15.68 -4.58 -15.83
CA MET A 242 14.32 -4.12 -15.51
C MET A 242 13.26 -4.78 -16.40
N LYS A 243 13.59 -5.01 -17.68
CA LYS A 243 12.71 -5.74 -18.61
C LYS A 243 12.46 -7.16 -18.14
N GLN A 244 13.49 -7.87 -17.70
CA GLN A 244 13.37 -9.24 -17.17
C GLN A 244 12.51 -9.26 -15.90
N CYS A 245 12.80 -8.38 -14.94
CA CYS A 245 12.03 -8.27 -13.70
C CYS A 245 10.55 -7.94 -13.96
N PHE A 246 10.26 -7.00 -14.86
CA PHE A 246 8.88 -6.64 -15.20
C PHE A 246 8.18 -7.76 -15.99
N ALA A 247 8.84 -8.38 -16.97
CA ALA A 247 8.27 -9.47 -17.76
C ALA A 247 7.89 -10.68 -16.90
N PHE A 248 8.64 -10.96 -15.83
CA PHE A 248 8.30 -12.01 -14.86
C PHE A 248 6.92 -11.80 -14.22
N CYS A 249 6.45 -10.55 -14.11
CA CYS A 249 5.16 -10.26 -13.52
C CYS A 249 3.97 -10.85 -14.33
N ALA A 250 4.20 -11.25 -15.59
CA ALA A 250 3.20 -11.95 -16.39
C ALA A 250 2.84 -13.36 -15.88
N VAL A 251 3.61 -13.90 -14.92
CA VAL A 251 3.30 -15.18 -14.27
C VAL A 251 2.17 -15.03 -13.23
N PHE A 252 1.96 -13.82 -12.70
CA PHE A 252 0.86 -13.60 -11.76
C PHE A 252 -0.48 -13.54 -12.50
N PRO A 253 -1.55 -14.10 -11.92
CA PRO A 253 -2.89 -13.98 -12.48
C PRO A 253 -3.31 -12.51 -12.65
N LYS A 254 -4.27 -12.26 -13.54
CA LYS A 254 -4.90 -10.94 -13.67
C LYS A 254 -5.45 -10.49 -12.31
N ASP A 255 -5.29 -9.20 -12.00
CA ASP A 255 -5.75 -8.53 -10.78
C ASP A 255 -5.16 -9.07 -9.46
N TYR A 256 -4.10 -9.87 -9.54
CA TYR A 256 -3.40 -10.39 -8.35
C TYR A 256 -2.68 -9.26 -7.60
N GLU A 257 -2.94 -9.13 -6.30
CA GLU A 257 -2.16 -8.24 -5.43
C GLU A 257 -0.76 -8.84 -5.20
N ILE A 258 0.26 -8.21 -5.78
CA ILE A 258 1.64 -8.69 -5.69
C ILE A 258 2.30 -8.15 -4.42
N ASP A 259 2.70 -9.06 -3.52
CA ASP A 259 3.59 -8.74 -2.41
C ASP A 259 4.98 -8.37 -2.95
N VAL A 260 5.43 -7.15 -2.65
CA VAL A 260 6.65 -6.56 -3.22
C VAL A 260 7.91 -7.29 -2.73
N ASP A 261 7.95 -7.68 -1.46
CA ASP A 261 9.12 -8.35 -0.89
C ASP A 261 9.24 -9.77 -1.46
N LYS A 262 8.12 -10.47 -1.62
CA LYS A 262 8.05 -11.77 -2.30
C LYS A 262 8.43 -11.65 -3.78
N LEU A 263 7.99 -10.61 -4.47
CA LEU A 263 8.37 -10.34 -5.87
C LEU A 263 9.88 -10.16 -6.01
N ILE A 264 10.50 -9.38 -5.13
CA ILE A 264 11.95 -9.16 -5.11
C ILE A 264 12.68 -10.49 -4.85
N GLN A 265 12.22 -11.29 -3.88
CA GLN A 265 12.79 -12.62 -3.61
C GLN A 265 12.69 -13.54 -4.83
N LEU A 266 11.58 -13.50 -5.57
CA LEU A 266 11.42 -14.27 -6.81
C LEU A 266 12.40 -13.79 -7.89
N TRP A 267 12.59 -12.48 -8.07
CA TRP A 267 13.59 -11.96 -9.00
C TRP A 267 15.01 -12.39 -8.64
N MET A 268 15.35 -12.42 -7.35
CA MET A 268 16.62 -12.93 -6.86
C MET A 268 16.80 -14.42 -7.15
N ALA A 269 15.79 -15.24 -6.85
CA ALA A 269 15.84 -16.69 -7.04
C ALA A 269 16.02 -17.09 -8.50
N HIS A 270 15.47 -16.31 -9.44
CA HIS A 270 15.63 -16.52 -10.87
C HIS A 270 16.94 -15.91 -11.44
N GLY A 271 17.77 -15.30 -10.59
CA GLY A 271 19.04 -14.71 -11.01
C GLY A 271 18.89 -13.45 -11.87
N PHE A 272 17.74 -12.77 -11.82
CA PHE A 272 17.55 -11.50 -12.56
C PHE A 272 18.32 -10.36 -11.92
N ILE A 273 18.61 -10.45 -10.62
CA ILE A 273 19.37 -9.44 -9.88
C ILE A 273 20.83 -9.85 -9.83
N GLU A 274 21.70 -9.02 -10.42
CA GLU A 274 23.14 -9.23 -10.42
C GLU A 274 23.70 -9.06 -9.01
N ASN A 275 24.54 -10.01 -8.58
CA ASN A 275 25.25 -9.91 -7.31
C ASN A 275 26.38 -8.88 -7.42
N GLN A 276 26.24 -7.75 -6.73
CA GLN A 276 27.29 -6.76 -6.58
C GLN A 276 27.99 -6.95 -5.23
N LYS A 277 29.33 -6.79 -5.20
CA LYS A 277 30.14 -7.10 -4.00
C LYS A 277 29.81 -6.26 -2.76
N GLU A 278 29.27 -5.06 -2.96
CA GLU A 278 29.06 -4.06 -1.89
C GLU A 278 27.58 -3.80 -1.56
N VAL A 279 26.65 -4.28 -2.39
CA VAL A 279 25.22 -3.97 -2.24
C VAL A 279 24.42 -5.26 -2.25
N SER A 280 23.59 -5.44 -1.22
CA SER A 280 22.73 -6.63 -1.13
C SER A 280 21.78 -6.73 -2.33
N PRO A 281 21.54 -7.93 -2.89
CA PRO A 281 20.61 -8.11 -4.01
C PRO A 281 19.19 -7.61 -3.68
N GLN A 282 18.77 -7.68 -2.42
CA GLN A 282 17.51 -7.12 -1.93
C GLN A 282 17.45 -5.60 -2.17
N THR A 283 18.55 -4.88 -1.88
CA THR A 283 18.63 -3.43 -2.11
C THR A 283 18.56 -3.10 -3.60
N ILE A 284 19.22 -3.89 -4.45
CA ILE A 284 19.16 -3.74 -5.91
C ILE A 284 17.73 -4.00 -6.40
N GLY A 285 17.08 -5.06 -5.92
CA GLY A 285 15.69 -5.38 -6.24
C GLY A 285 14.72 -4.26 -5.85
N LYS A 286 14.89 -3.66 -4.68
CA LYS A 286 14.08 -2.51 -4.22
C LYS A 286 14.31 -1.28 -5.08
N ARG A 287 15.55 -1.03 -5.54
CA ARG A 287 15.85 0.06 -6.50
C ARG A 287 15.17 -0.18 -7.85
N ILE A 288 15.23 -1.39 -8.38
CA ILE A 288 14.54 -1.79 -9.62
C ILE A 288 13.03 -1.59 -9.48
N PHE A 289 12.43 -2.09 -8.39
CA PHE A 289 11.01 -1.93 -8.12
C PHE A 289 10.62 -0.45 -8.07
N ASN A 290 11.33 0.36 -7.29
CA ASN A 290 11.05 1.79 -7.17
C ASN A 290 11.17 2.53 -8.51
N GLU A 291 12.11 2.12 -9.37
CA GLU A 291 12.22 2.70 -10.71
C GLU A 291 11.07 2.28 -11.64
N LEU A 292 10.62 1.03 -11.56
CA LEU A 292 9.42 0.58 -12.28
C LEU A 292 8.16 1.33 -11.81
N VAL A 293 8.03 1.60 -10.51
CA VAL A 293 6.98 2.45 -9.93
C VAL A 293 7.08 3.89 -10.46
N SER A 294 8.30 4.46 -10.46
CA SER A 294 8.53 5.83 -10.96
C SER A 294 8.13 5.99 -12.43
N ARG A 295 8.29 4.90 -13.20
CA ARG A 295 7.92 4.78 -14.61
C ARG A 295 6.48 4.32 -14.87
N SER A 296 5.67 4.20 -13.82
CA SER A 296 4.25 3.81 -13.90
C SER A 296 4.02 2.41 -14.48
N PHE A 297 4.98 1.48 -14.31
CA PHE A 297 4.77 0.05 -14.58
C PHE A 297 4.03 -0.66 -13.45
N PHE A 298 4.21 -0.17 -12.22
CA PHE A 298 3.39 -0.54 -11.08
C PHE A 298 2.57 0.67 -10.64
N VAL A 299 1.28 0.44 -10.43
CA VAL A 299 0.30 1.43 -9.94
C VAL A 299 -0.28 0.93 -8.61
N ASP A 300 -0.96 1.81 -7.89
CA ASP A 300 -1.65 1.48 -6.62
C ASP A 300 -0.77 0.78 -5.58
N VAL A 301 0.51 1.18 -5.52
CA VAL A 301 1.47 0.66 -4.54
C VAL A 301 1.02 1.11 -3.15
N LYS A 302 0.39 0.18 -2.44
CA LYS A 302 0.03 0.35 -1.04
C LYS A 302 1.29 0.11 -0.23
N GLN A 303 1.73 1.11 0.51
CA GLN A 303 2.58 0.83 1.66
C GLN A 303 1.68 0.11 2.66
N VAL A 304 1.82 -1.21 2.74
CA VAL A 304 1.35 -1.95 3.91
C VAL A 304 2.22 -1.48 5.06
N LYS A 305 1.77 -0.39 5.69
CA LYS A 305 2.07 -0.16 7.08
C LYS A 305 1.37 -1.32 7.77
N VAL A 306 2.09 -2.44 7.94
CA VAL A 306 1.76 -3.39 9.00
C VAL A 306 1.44 -2.51 10.20
N PRO A 307 0.27 -2.66 10.86
CA PRO A 307 -0.04 -1.86 12.02
C PRO A 307 1.08 -2.09 13.02
N ILE A 308 2.06 -1.20 12.99
CA ILE A 308 2.98 -0.98 14.06
C ILE A 308 2.02 -0.57 15.17
N LYS A 309 1.75 -1.48 16.10
CA LYS A 309 1.10 -1.12 17.36
C LYS A 309 2.07 -0.19 18.07
N LYS A 310 2.05 1.08 17.68
CA LYS A 310 2.76 2.13 18.35
C LYS A 310 2.08 2.29 19.69
N TYR A 311 2.72 1.75 20.72
CA TYR A 311 2.38 2.11 22.07
C TYR A 311 2.87 3.53 22.32
N TYR A 312 1.96 4.43 22.64
CA TYR A 312 2.27 5.78 23.10
C TYR A 312 1.72 5.92 24.52
N PRO A 313 2.53 5.74 25.58
CA PRO A 313 2.19 6.27 26.88
C PRO A 313 2.22 7.81 26.82
N GLN A 314 1.05 8.44 26.66
CA GLN A 314 0.92 9.89 26.77
C GLN A 314 0.88 10.30 28.25
N MET A 315 1.70 11.29 28.63
CA MET A 315 1.53 12.04 29.87
C MET A 315 0.32 12.98 29.75
N GLY A 316 -0.69 12.75 30.58
CA GLY A 316 -1.81 13.67 30.83
C GLY A 316 -2.51 13.28 32.13
N PRO A 317 -2.95 14.23 32.96
CA PRO A 317 -3.40 13.95 34.32
C PRO A 317 -4.79 13.31 34.30
N SER A 318 -4.92 12.20 35.04
CA SER A 318 -6.17 11.68 35.60
C SER A 318 -7.31 11.44 34.59
N GLY A 319 -7.38 10.22 34.05
CA GLY A 319 -8.54 9.75 33.30
C GLY A 319 -8.37 8.31 32.83
N SER A 320 -8.94 7.39 33.59
CA SER A 320 -8.96 5.94 33.38
C SER A 320 -9.10 5.47 31.92
N GLY A 321 -8.17 4.63 31.47
CA GLY A 321 -8.31 3.83 30.26
C GLY A 321 -7.11 3.88 29.31
N CYS A 322 -5.87 3.79 29.81
CA CYS A 322 -4.72 3.55 28.95
C CYS A 322 -4.18 2.16 29.24
N SER A 323 -4.12 1.36 28.19
CA SER A 323 -3.69 -0.02 28.21
C SER A 323 -2.26 -0.13 28.74
N ASP A 324 -1.91 -1.22 29.41
CA ASP A 324 -0.55 -1.53 29.85
C ASP A 324 0.16 -2.46 28.85
N VAL A 325 1.50 -2.42 28.73
CA VAL A 325 2.28 -3.39 27.93
C VAL A 325 1.97 -4.83 28.34
N GLY A 326 1.55 -5.03 29.59
CA GLY A 326 1.00 -6.29 30.08
C GLY A 326 -0.19 -6.84 29.28
N GLU A 327 -1.01 -6.01 28.64
CA GLU A 327 -2.16 -6.45 27.82
C GLU A 327 -1.78 -7.21 26.55
N LEU A 328 -0.49 -7.18 26.16
CA LEU A 328 0.03 -7.98 25.06
C LEU A 328 -0.10 -9.50 25.28
N HIS A 329 -0.40 -9.96 26.50
CA HIS A 329 -0.66 -11.39 26.76
C HIS A 329 -1.87 -11.95 26.01
N GLN A 330 -2.87 -11.12 25.68
CA GLN A 330 -4.12 -11.57 25.06
C GLN A 330 -4.04 -11.68 23.53
N LEU A 331 -2.89 -11.32 22.95
CA LEU A 331 -2.74 -11.12 21.52
C LEU A 331 -1.77 -12.16 20.94
N ASN A 332 -2.22 -12.87 19.90
CA ASN A 332 -1.33 -13.69 19.08
C ASN A 332 -0.64 -12.79 18.05
N LEU A 333 0.64 -12.46 18.28
CA LEU A 333 1.42 -11.55 17.44
C LEU A 333 2.45 -12.35 16.63
N GLY A 334 2.59 -11.99 15.35
CA GLY A 334 3.62 -12.52 14.46
C GLY A 334 4.27 -11.43 13.60
N GLY A 335 5.39 -11.76 12.95
CA GLY A 335 6.15 -10.80 12.15
C GLY A 335 6.97 -9.83 13.00
N LEU A 336 6.78 -8.52 12.84
CA LEU A 336 7.52 -7.46 13.57
C LEU A 336 6.67 -6.89 14.71
N LEU A 337 7.26 -6.77 15.90
CA LEU A 337 6.71 -6.02 17.05
C LEU A 337 7.62 -4.84 17.39
N GLU A 338 7.08 -3.61 17.42
CA GLU A 338 7.80 -2.41 17.86
C GLU A 338 7.17 -1.85 19.14
N LEU A 339 7.96 -1.73 20.20
CA LEU A 339 7.58 -1.11 21.48
C LEU A 339 8.36 0.19 21.66
N LEU A 340 7.66 1.26 22.03
CA LEU A 340 8.19 2.61 22.16
C LEU A 340 8.01 3.10 23.59
N GLN A 341 8.84 4.08 23.98
CA GLN A 341 8.79 4.76 25.27
C GLN A 341 8.83 3.78 26.45
N LEU A 342 9.69 2.76 26.32
CA LEU A 342 9.83 1.69 27.30
C LEU A 342 10.30 2.19 28.67
N GLU A 343 10.81 3.42 28.78
CA GLU A 343 11.09 4.09 30.06
C GLU A 343 9.86 4.27 30.97
N ASN A 344 8.65 4.17 30.42
CA ASN A 344 7.40 4.30 31.17
C ASN A 344 6.77 2.95 31.54
N VAL A 345 7.44 1.83 31.24
CA VAL A 345 6.93 0.48 31.47
C VAL A 345 7.50 -0.08 32.76
N THR A 346 6.68 -0.77 33.56
CA THR A 346 7.18 -1.44 34.77
C THR A 346 7.66 -2.86 34.47
N GLU A 347 8.51 -3.41 35.33
CA GLU A 347 8.98 -4.80 35.23
C GLU A 347 7.80 -5.80 35.17
N GLU A 348 6.76 -5.56 35.96
CA GLU A 348 5.56 -6.42 36.02
C GLU A 348 4.81 -6.40 34.70
N ALA A 349 4.65 -5.23 34.10
CA ALA A 349 4.02 -5.05 32.79
C ALA A 349 4.80 -5.73 31.66
N ALA A 350 6.13 -5.57 31.66
CA ALA A 350 7.02 -6.20 30.71
C ALA A 350 6.91 -7.73 30.75
N LYS A 351 6.91 -8.32 31.96
CA LYS A 351 6.72 -9.77 32.13
C LYS A 351 5.32 -10.23 31.74
N ALA A 352 4.30 -9.46 32.12
CA ALA A 352 2.92 -9.75 31.76
C ALA A 352 2.72 -9.77 30.25
N ALA A 353 3.49 -8.98 29.48
CA ALA A 353 3.41 -8.97 28.02
C ALA A 353 3.65 -10.33 27.37
N ASN A 354 4.42 -11.22 28.02
CA ASN A 354 4.66 -12.59 27.60
C ASN A 354 5.09 -12.71 26.13
N ILE A 355 6.22 -12.08 25.80
CA ILE A 355 6.74 -12.07 24.43
C ILE A 355 7.25 -13.46 24.01
N GLU A 356 7.72 -14.26 24.98
CA GLU A 356 8.18 -15.63 24.79
C GLU A 356 7.11 -16.58 24.22
N LYS A 357 5.81 -16.32 24.44
CA LYS A 357 4.73 -17.15 23.86
C LYS A 357 4.29 -16.72 22.46
N LYS A 358 4.93 -15.70 21.87
CA LYS A 358 4.57 -15.17 20.53
C LYS A 358 5.38 -15.88 19.44
N GLU A 359 5.12 -17.18 19.25
CA GLU A 359 5.94 -18.08 18.39
C GLU A 359 6.04 -17.65 16.91
N GLU A 360 5.06 -16.88 16.43
CA GLU A 360 5.07 -16.32 15.06
C GLU A 360 5.87 -15.02 14.92
N LEU A 361 6.40 -14.48 16.03
CA LEU A 361 7.21 -13.27 16.01
C LEU A 361 8.56 -13.55 15.34
N ARG A 362 8.99 -12.70 14.42
CA ARG A 362 10.26 -12.82 13.69
C ARG A 362 11.19 -11.64 13.95
N GLU A 363 10.65 -10.47 14.24
CA GLU A 363 11.42 -9.27 14.55
C GLU A 363 10.88 -8.54 15.78
N LEU A 364 11.77 -8.11 16.67
CA LEU A 364 11.44 -7.35 17.87
C LEU A 364 12.23 -6.04 17.89
N LYS A 365 11.52 -4.91 17.98
CA LYS A 365 12.09 -3.58 18.04
C LYS A 365 11.69 -2.88 19.33
N LEU A 366 12.67 -2.46 20.11
CA LEU A 366 12.51 -1.88 21.43
C LEU A 366 13.14 -0.49 21.44
N LYS A 367 12.37 0.54 21.79
CA LYS A 367 12.83 1.93 21.73
C LYS A 367 12.53 2.71 22.99
N TRP A 368 13.55 3.39 23.47
CA TRP A 368 13.51 4.36 24.56
C TRP A 368 13.62 5.80 24.05
N THR A 369 13.23 6.74 24.90
CA THR A 369 13.56 8.15 24.70
C THR A 369 15.04 8.39 25.03
N VAL A 370 15.73 9.15 24.17
CA VAL A 370 17.16 9.48 24.34
C VAL A 370 17.38 10.21 25.66
N GLY A 371 18.31 9.70 26.47
CA GLY A 371 18.74 10.34 27.72
C GLY A 371 17.95 9.96 28.97
N CYS A 372 16.92 9.11 28.85
CA CYS A 372 16.22 8.54 30.01
C CYS A 372 17.05 7.44 30.68
N GLU A 373 17.01 7.38 32.01
CA GLU A 373 17.45 6.18 32.72
C GLU A 373 16.36 5.12 32.63
N ASP A 374 16.77 3.90 32.33
CA ASP A 374 15.84 2.78 32.20
C ASP A 374 16.17 1.69 33.21
N ASP A 375 15.12 0.96 33.60
CA ASP A 375 15.25 -0.20 34.46
C ASP A 375 15.59 -1.42 33.62
N ALA A 376 16.80 -1.96 33.79
CA ALA A 376 17.25 -3.14 33.07
C ALA A 376 16.30 -4.35 33.21
N ARG A 377 15.48 -4.37 34.26
CA ARG A 377 14.46 -5.40 34.51
C ARG A 377 13.31 -5.36 33.50
N VAL A 378 13.04 -4.21 32.88
CA VAL A 378 12.05 -4.06 31.80
C VAL A 378 12.54 -4.77 30.54
N LEU A 379 13.78 -4.51 30.11
CA LEU A 379 14.38 -5.20 28.98
C LEU A 379 14.52 -6.71 29.24
N GLU A 380 14.84 -7.12 30.47
CA GLU A 380 14.87 -8.52 30.87
C GLU A 380 13.49 -9.19 30.76
N GLY A 381 12.43 -8.50 31.19
CA GLY A 381 11.04 -8.98 31.14
C GLY A 381 10.47 -9.16 29.73
N LEU A 382 11.04 -8.49 28.72
CA LEU A 382 10.62 -8.56 27.31
C LEU A 382 11.30 -9.69 26.52
N LYS A 383 11.72 -10.76 27.20
CA LYS A 383 12.33 -11.95 26.60
C LYS A 383 11.51 -12.48 25.41
N PRO A 384 12.10 -12.55 24.19
CA PRO A 384 11.46 -13.16 23.04
C PRO A 384 11.60 -14.68 23.04
N HIS A 385 10.86 -15.33 22.13
CA HIS A 385 11.00 -16.77 21.88
C HIS A 385 12.22 -17.08 21.00
N ASP A 386 12.67 -18.34 21.01
CA ASP A 386 13.90 -18.78 20.34
C ASP A 386 13.87 -18.68 18.81
N GLY A 387 12.69 -18.59 18.19
CA GLY A 387 12.53 -18.44 16.74
C GLY A 387 12.60 -17.00 16.23
N LEU A 388 12.98 -16.04 17.09
CA LEU A 388 13.20 -14.64 16.70
C LEU A 388 14.42 -14.54 15.76
N GLN A 389 14.25 -13.84 14.63
CA GLN A 389 15.27 -13.67 13.60
C GLN A 389 16.00 -12.32 13.71
N ALA A 390 15.32 -11.26 14.16
CA ALA A 390 15.92 -9.94 14.23
C ALA A 390 15.53 -9.21 15.54
N VAL A 391 16.50 -8.53 16.15
CA VAL A 391 16.26 -7.67 17.33
C VAL A 391 16.90 -6.30 17.12
N ARG A 392 16.12 -5.24 17.38
CA ARG A 392 16.55 -3.85 17.28
C ARG A 392 16.31 -3.14 18.60
N ILE A 393 17.35 -2.58 19.22
CA ILE A 393 17.27 -1.85 20.49
C ILE A 393 17.76 -0.43 20.24
N GLU A 394 16.91 0.57 20.48
CA GLU A 394 17.22 1.98 20.27
C GLU A 394 17.18 2.77 21.58
N SER A 395 18.25 3.52 21.85
CA SER A 395 18.37 4.49 22.95
C SER A 395 18.22 3.91 24.36
N TYR A 396 18.47 2.61 24.55
CA TYR A 396 18.40 1.98 25.87
C TYR A 396 19.44 2.58 26.83
N GLY A 397 18.96 3.06 27.97
CA GLY A 397 19.72 3.82 28.97
C GLY A 397 20.32 2.99 30.11
N GLY A 398 20.10 1.67 30.12
CA GLY A 398 20.65 0.73 31.11
C GLY A 398 22.10 0.34 30.83
N THR A 399 22.80 -0.15 31.87
CA THR A 399 24.22 -0.55 31.81
C THR A 399 24.43 -2.05 31.63
N THR A 400 23.37 -2.86 31.77
CA THR A 400 23.45 -4.32 31.75
C THR A 400 22.76 -4.91 30.54
N PHE A 401 23.34 -6.02 30.06
CA PHE A 401 22.82 -6.83 28.97
C PHE A 401 21.73 -7.78 29.47
N PRO A 402 20.61 -7.96 28.76
CA PRO A 402 19.60 -8.91 29.18
C PRO A 402 20.09 -10.35 29.02
N THR A 403 19.80 -11.21 29.99
CA THR A 403 20.35 -12.58 30.03
C THR A 403 19.87 -13.42 28.84
N TRP A 404 18.64 -13.16 28.37
CA TRP A 404 18.05 -13.87 27.24
C TRP A 404 18.75 -13.62 25.92
N MET A 405 19.45 -12.49 25.76
CA MET A 405 20.08 -12.18 24.48
C MET A 405 21.28 -13.11 24.21
N CYS A 406 21.97 -13.60 25.24
CA CYS A 406 22.98 -14.66 25.14
C CYS A 406 22.40 -16.04 24.76
N MET A 407 21.08 -16.20 24.86
CA MET A 407 20.39 -17.47 24.61
C MET A 407 19.80 -17.55 23.20
N LEU A 408 19.78 -16.44 22.44
CA LEU A 408 19.20 -16.39 21.10
C LEU A 408 20.07 -17.13 20.08
N ARG A 409 19.71 -18.38 19.77
CA ARG A 409 20.46 -19.20 18.81
C ARG A 409 20.08 -18.95 17.36
N ASN A 410 18.86 -18.50 17.07
CA ASN A 410 18.36 -18.33 15.70
C ASN A 410 18.35 -16.89 15.20
N VAL A 411 18.87 -15.96 16.00
CA VAL A 411 18.95 -14.54 15.60
C VAL A 411 19.96 -14.37 14.46
N VAL A 412 19.54 -13.63 13.44
CA VAL A 412 20.27 -13.34 12.21
C VAL A 412 20.73 -11.88 12.18
N GLU A 413 19.93 -10.97 12.75
CA GLU A 413 20.20 -9.53 12.78
C GLU A 413 20.08 -8.97 14.20
N ILE A 414 21.10 -8.25 14.66
CA ILE A 414 21.07 -7.48 15.90
C ILE A 414 21.48 -6.04 15.57
N HIS A 415 20.62 -5.08 15.90
CA HIS A 415 20.93 -3.67 15.76
C HIS A 415 20.75 -2.94 17.08
N LEU A 416 21.83 -2.38 17.59
CA LEU A 416 21.84 -1.50 18.74
C LEU A 416 22.12 -0.10 18.20
N SER A 417 21.34 0.90 18.62
CA SER A 417 21.60 2.29 18.21
C SER A 417 21.33 3.24 19.36
N GLY A 418 22.24 4.17 19.63
CA GLY A 418 22.09 5.10 20.75
C GLY A 418 22.20 4.46 22.14
N CYS A 419 22.62 3.20 22.25
CA CYS A 419 22.78 2.46 23.51
C CYS A 419 24.16 2.73 24.15
N MET A 420 24.44 3.99 24.48
CA MET A 420 25.78 4.47 24.84
C MET A 420 26.40 3.74 26.04
N LYS A 421 25.59 3.38 27.04
CA LYS A 421 26.08 2.65 28.22
C LYS A 421 26.35 1.16 27.94
N LEU A 422 25.64 0.55 26.98
CA LEU A 422 25.92 -0.83 26.54
C LEU A 422 27.19 -0.93 25.69
N GLN A 423 27.52 0.10 24.90
CA GLN A 423 28.78 0.14 24.12
C GLN A 423 30.02 -0.01 25.01
N TRP A 424 29.98 0.56 26.23
CA TRP A 424 31.04 0.38 27.22
C TRP A 424 31.19 -1.07 27.67
N LEU A 425 30.10 -1.82 27.75
CA LEU A 425 30.11 -3.22 28.17
C LEU A 425 30.77 -4.15 27.14
N PHE A 426 30.57 -3.89 25.84
CA PHE A 426 31.29 -4.60 24.76
C PHE A 426 32.80 -4.33 24.73
N SER A 427 33.25 -3.27 25.40
CA SER A 427 34.67 -2.92 25.54
C SER A 427 35.34 -3.64 26.72
N CYS A 428 34.57 -4.34 27.56
CA CYS A 428 35.06 -5.17 28.66
C CYS A 428 34.92 -6.64 28.28
N ASP A 429 35.98 -7.28 27.77
CA ASP A 429 36.21 -8.72 27.47
C ASP A 429 35.09 -9.73 27.83
N THR A 430 33.87 -9.54 27.33
CA THR A 430 32.70 -10.37 27.61
C THR A 430 32.43 -11.20 26.36
N SER A 431 32.51 -12.52 26.47
CA SER A 431 32.30 -13.42 25.34
C SER A 431 30.82 -13.67 25.11
N PHE A 432 30.32 -13.24 23.95
CA PHE A 432 28.98 -13.53 23.45
C PHE A 432 29.10 -14.44 22.22
N SER A 433 28.21 -15.41 22.07
CA SER A 433 28.19 -16.31 20.91
C SER A 433 26.80 -16.32 20.28
N PHE A 434 26.72 -15.87 19.03
CA PHE A 434 25.50 -15.88 18.22
C PHE A 434 25.75 -16.72 16.96
N PRO A 435 25.42 -18.02 16.97
CA PRO A 435 25.89 -18.96 15.94
C PRO A 435 25.32 -18.68 14.54
N ASN A 436 24.18 -18.01 14.42
CA ASN A 436 23.50 -17.72 13.16
C ASN A 436 23.51 -16.23 12.76
N LEU A 437 24.22 -15.39 13.52
CA LEU A 437 24.24 -13.95 13.31
C LEU A 437 24.98 -13.59 12.02
N LYS A 438 24.31 -12.83 11.15
CA LYS A 438 24.88 -12.32 9.90
C LYS A 438 25.16 -10.82 9.96
N GLU A 439 24.36 -10.10 10.72
CA GLU A 439 24.47 -8.65 10.83
C GLU A 439 24.42 -8.23 12.30
N PHE A 440 25.44 -7.46 12.71
CA PHE A 440 25.53 -6.86 14.02
C PHE A 440 25.90 -5.38 13.85
N THR A 441 25.01 -4.48 14.25
CA THR A 441 25.25 -3.03 14.21
C THR A 441 25.21 -2.46 15.63
N LEU A 442 26.15 -1.58 15.96
CA LEU A 442 26.29 -0.87 17.24
C LEU A 442 26.16 0.65 17.10
#